data_AF-A0A4T3F6X8-F1
#
_entry.id   AF-A0A4T3F6X8-F1
#
_cell.length_a   1.000
_cell.length_b   1.000
_cell.length_c   1.000
_cell.angle_alpha   90.00
_cell.angle_beta   90.00
_cell.angle_gamma   90.00
#
_symmetry.space_group_name_H-M   'P 1'
#
loop_
_entity.id
_entity.type
_entity.pdbx_description
1 polymer ?
#
loop_
_entity_poly.entity_id
_entity_poly.type
_entity_poly.pdbx_seq_one_letter_code
_entity_poly.pdbx_strand_id
1 'polypeptide(L)' 'MQLAEMGVTSFAQIAAWDDAEIDRVDAQLGRFQGRIRRDNWVEQARLLAAGDRAAYESQFGRS' A
#
# COMPACT_ATOMS: atom_id res chain seq x y z
N MET A 1 -9.82 -12.22 1.00
CA MET A 1 -9.17 -10.92 1.25
C MET A 1 -8.07 -10.81 0.21
N GLN A 2 -8.33 -10.05 -0.86
CA GLN A 2 -7.62 -10.14 -2.15
C GLN A 2 -6.07 -10.03 -2.03
N LEU A 3 -5.55 -9.22 -1.10
CA LEU A 3 -4.11 -9.08 -0.84
C LEU A 3 -3.47 -10.30 -0.16
N ALA A 4 -4.17 -10.90 0.80
CA ALA A 4 -3.68 -12.08 1.52
C ALA A 4 -3.58 -13.30 0.59
N GLU A 5 -4.46 -13.38 -0.40
CA GLU A 5 -4.43 -14.41 -1.45
C GLU A 5 -3.23 -14.24 -2.40
N MET A 6 -2.71 -13.02 -2.54
CA MET A 6 -1.47 -12.71 -3.27
C MET A 6 -0.20 -12.89 -2.42
N GLY A 7 -0.31 -13.37 -1.17
CA GLY A 7 0.83 -13.56 -0.27
C GLY A 7 1.35 -12.27 0.40
N VAL A 8 0.60 -11.17 0.27
CA VAL A 8 0.92 -9.89 0.91
C VAL A 8 0.30 -9.89 2.30
N THR A 9 1.12 -10.11 3.32
CA THR A 9 0.67 -10.29 4.71
C THR A 9 1.24 -9.23 5.66
N SER A 10 2.13 -8.37 5.17
CA SER A 10 2.77 -7.32 5.98
C SER A 10 2.88 -5.99 5.23
N PHE A 11 2.86 -4.89 5.98
CA PHE A 11 3.09 -3.55 5.42
C PHE A 11 4.51 -3.40 4.86
N ALA A 12 5.50 -4.12 5.40
CA ALA A 12 6.87 -4.11 4.87
C ALA A 12 6.95 -4.61 3.42
N GLN A 13 6.14 -5.60 3.04
CA GLN A 13 6.07 -6.06 1.65
C GLN A 13 5.49 -4.99 0.73
N ILE A 14 4.42 -4.31 1.16
CA ILE A 14 3.79 -3.23 0.40
C ILE A 14 4.76 -2.04 0.24
N ALA A 15 5.49 -1.71 1.31
CA ALA A 15 6.51 -0.64 1.32
C ALA A 15 7.68 -0.91 0.36
N ALA A 16 7.94 -2.19 0.06
CA ALA A 16 9.01 -2.64 -0.81
C ALA A 16 8.59 -2.80 -2.28
N TRP A 17 7.31 -2.56 -2.62
CA TRP A 17 6.87 -2.62 -4.01
C TRP A 17 7.56 -1.55 -4.85
N ASP A 18 8.04 -1.97 -6.01
CA ASP A 18 8.46 -1.09 -7.09
C ASP A 18 7.29 -0.83 -8.05
N ASP A 19 7.51 -0.02 -9.09
CA ASP A 19 6.46 0.32 -10.05
C ASP A 19 5.89 -0.91 -10.79
N ALA A 20 6.70 -1.94 -11.03
CA ALA A 20 6.25 -3.16 -11.70
C ALA A 20 5.39 -4.03 -10.77
N GLU A 21 5.77 -4.13 -9.50
CA GLU A 21 5.02 -4.82 -8.46
C GLU A 21 3.67 -4.12 -8.24
N ILE A 22 3.68 -2.78 -8.16
CA ILE A 22 2.47 -1.97 -8.09
C ILE A 22 1.55 -2.31 -9.26
N ASP A 23 2.03 -2.27 -10.49
CA ASP A 23 1.19 -2.51 -11.67
C ASP A 23 0.65 -3.95 -11.71
N ARG A 24 1.44 -4.94 -11.28
CA ARG A 24 0.97 -6.34 -11.16
C ARG A 24 -0.13 -6.51 -10.13
N VAL A 25 0.04 -5.93 -8.95
CA VAL A 25 -0.95 -6.02 -7.87
C VAL A 25 -2.18 -5.22 -8.25
N ASP A 26 -2.00 -4.03 -8.80
CA ASP A 26 -3.07 -3.17 -9.28
C ASP A 26 -3.91 -3.91 -10.32
N ALA A 27 -3.30 -4.50 -11.34
CA ALA A 27 -4.00 -5.32 -12.34
C ALA A 27 -4.87 -6.43 -11.72
N GLN A 28 -4.45 -7.01 -10.60
CA GLN A 28 -5.20 -8.05 -9.89
C GLN A 28 -6.30 -7.52 -8.97
N LEU A 29 -6.33 -6.21 -8.67
CA LEU A 29 -7.34 -5.58 -7.82
C LEU A 29 -8.70 -5.40 -8.51
N GLY A 30 -8.79 -5.58 -9.82
CA GLY A 30 -10.04 -5.50 -10.59
C GLY A 30 -10.72 -4.13 -10.42
N ARG A 31 -11.88 -4.08 -9.78
CA ARG A 31 -12.62 -2.82 -9.50
C ARG A 31 -11.85 -1.83 -8.61
N PHE A 32 -10.79 -2.30 -7.94
CA PHE A 32 -9.94 -1.50 -7.07
C PHE A 32 -8.61 -1.12 -7.74
N GLN A 33 -8.46 -1.36 -9.05
CA GLN A 33 -7.37 -0.83 -9.86
C GLN A 33 -7.25 0.70 -9.74
N GLY A 34 -6.03 1.19 -9.88
CA GLY A 34 -5.61 2.58 -9.72
C GLY A 34 -5.49 3.04 -8.27
N ARG A 35 -6.01 2.30 -7.29
CA ARG A 35 -6.07 2.75 -5.88
C ARG A 35 -4.71 2.73 -5.20
N ILE A 36 -3.83 1.79 -5.57
CA ILE A 36 -2.48 1.68 -4.97
C ILE A 36 -1.71 2.98 -5.18
N ARG A 37 -1.73 3.52 -6.41
CA ARG A 37 -1.09 4.79 -6.76
C ARG A 37 -1.90 6.00 -6.30
N ARG A 38 -3.22 5.99 -6.51
CA ARG A 38 -4.10 7.12 -6.15
C ARG A 38 -4.10 7.43 -4.66
N ASP A 39 -4.10 6.39 -3.84
CA ASP A 39 -4.14 6.51 -2.38
C ASP A 39 -2.72 6.34 -1.77
N ASN A 40 -1.67 6.31 -2.60
CA ASN A 40 -0.25 6.20 -2.19
C ASN A 40 0.05 5.09 -1.18
N TRP A 41 -0.44 3.86 -1.44
CA TRP A 41 -0.34 2.74 -0.49
C TRP A 41 1.10 2.40 -0.11
N VAL A 42 2.04 2.49 -1.05
CA VAL A 42 3.47 2.21 -0.78
C VAL A 42 4.03 3.19 0.25
N GLU A 43 3.69 4.48 0.12
CA GLU A 43 4.16 5.51 1.04
C GLU A 43 3.52 5.37 2.42
N GLN A 44 2.21 5.11 2.46
CA GLN A 44 1.50 4.77 3.70
C GLN A 44 2.12 3.56 4.39
N ALA A 45 2.40 2.50 3.63
CA ALA A 45 2.98 1.28 4.14
C ALA A 45 4.41 1.49 4.63
N ARG A 46 5.20 2.36 4.01
CA ARG A 46 6.55 2.74 4.50
C ARG A 46 6.47 3.39 5.87
N LEU A 47 5.58 4.35 6.06
CA LEU A 47 5.40 5.02 7.35
C LEU A 47 4.93 4.03 8.43
N LEU A 48 3.96 3.17 8.10
CA LEU A 48 3.46 2.14 9.00
C LEU A 48 4.52 1.08 9.33
N ALA A 49 5.32 0.65 8.35
CA ALA A 49 6.40 -0.32 8.54
C ALA A 49 7.57 0.26 9.35
N ALA A 50 7.83 1.56 9.23
CA ALA A 50 8.79 2.30 10.06
C ALA A 50 8.28 2.54 11.49
N GLY A 51 7.00 2.26 11.77
CA GLY A 51 6.37 2.57 13.06
C GLY A 51 6.08 4.07 13.25
N ASP A 52 6.24 4.89 12.21
CA ASP A 52 5.99 6.33 12.26
C ASP A 52 4.51 6.64 12.04
N ARG A 53 3.72 6.24 13.04
CA ARG A 53 2.27 6.46 13.03
C ARG A 53 1.92 7.95 13.10
N ALA A 54 2.77 8.77 13.73
CA ALA A 54 2.58 10.21 13.81
C ALA A 54 2.69 10.88 12.44
N ALA A 55 3.71 10.52 11.64
CA ALA A 55 3.82 10.99 10.26
C ALA A 55 2.67 10.46 9.40
N TYR A 56 2.30 9.19 9.55
CA TYR A 56 1.15 8.61 8.85
C TYR A 56 -0.15 9.40 9.14
N GLU A 57 -0.46 9.66 10.42
CA GLU A 57 -1.66 10.41 10.82
C GLU A 57 -1.61 11.88 10.40
N SER A 58 -0.43 12.51 10.43
CA SER A 58 -0.25 13.89 9.95
C SER A 58 -0.51 14.02 8.44
N GLN A 59 -0.03 13.05 7.66
CA GLN A 59 -0.04 13.09 6.21
C GLN A 59 -1.33 12.50 5.60
N PHE A 60 -1.93 11.51 6.26
CA PHE A 60 -3.10 10.76 5.77
C PHE A 60 -4.30 10.76 6.73
N GLY A 61 -4.17 11.23 7.97
CA GLY A 61 -5.20 11.17 9.01
C GLY A 61 -6.16 12.36 9.07
N ARG A 62 -6.15 13.27 8.09
CA ARG A 62 -7.19 14.31 7.96
C ARG A 62 -8.34 13.80 7.10
N SER A 63 -9.25 13.07 7.73
CA SER A 63 -10.60 12.77 7.23
C SER A 63 -11.65 13.58 7.96
#